data_AF-A0A7J4NXK3-F1
#
_entry.id   AF-A0A7J4NXK3-F1
#
_cell.length_a   1.000
_cell.length_b   1.000
_cell.length_c   1.000
_cell.angle_alpha   90.00
_cell.angle_beta   90.00
_cell.angle_gamma   90.00
#
_symmetry.space_group_name_H-M   'P 1'
#
loop_
_entity.id
_entity.type
_entity.pdbx_description
1 polymer ?
#
loop_
_entity_poly.entity_id
_entity_poly.type
_entity_poly.pdbx_seq_one_letter_code
_entity_poly.pdbx_strand_id
1 'polypeptide(L)'
;MGAFGEISALMVGRIPSVAGLKEGDSLEMILDECLEGYDFPVVTGVDLGHTNPIATIPVGVGARLDADKRELVYNESGVHN
;
A
#
# COMPACT_ATOMS: atom_id res chain seq x y z
N MET A 1 9.06 14.57 -12.66
CA MET A 1 7.71 14.33 -12.11
C MET A 1 7.73 12.91 -11.59
N GLY A 2 7.48 12.72 -10.29
CA GLY A 2 7.58 11.40 -9.64
C GLY A 2 6.25 11.10 -8.95
N ALA A 3 5.78 9.86 -9.07
CA ALA A 3 4.48 9.42 -8.56
C ALA A 3 4.29 9.74 -7.06
N PHE A 4 5.36 9.73 -6.26
CA PHE A 4 5.34 10.05 -4.83
C PHE A 4 4.92 11.51 -4.52
N GLY A 5 5.15 12.44 -5.45
CA GLY A 5 4.69 13.82 -5.30
C GLY A 5 3.21 14.03 -5.60
N GLU A 6 2.50 13.02 -6.10
CA GLU A 6 1.12 13.12 -6.57
C GLU A 6 0.14 12.25 -5.75
N ILE A 7 0.65 11.31 -4.96
CA ILE A 7 -0.18 10.45 -4.10
C ILE A 7 -0.36 11.05 -2.70
N SER A 8 -1.48 10.72 -2.06
CA SER A 8 -1.76 11.12 -0.66
C SER A 8 -1.47 10.02 0.36
N ALA A 9 -1.21 8.79 -0.09
CA ALA A 9 -0.93 7.64 0.75
C ALA A 9 -0.33 6.49 -0.08
N LEU A 10 0.44 5.61 0.57
CA LEU A 10 0.98 4.39 -0.03
C LEU A 10 0.53 3.15 0.75
N MET A 11 0.06 2.14 0.02
CA MET A 11 -0.23 0.82 0.57
C MET A 11 0.64 -0.22 -0.12
N VAL A 12 1.34 -1.04 0.65
CA VAL A 12 2.18 -2.12 0.14
C VAL A 12 1.63 -3.46 0.63
N GLY A 13 1.31 -4.33 -0.32
CA GLY A 13 0.83 -5.68 -0.04
C GLY A 13 1.90 -6.56 0.63
N ARG A 14 1.48 -7.63 1.29
CA ARG A 14 2.43 -8.62 1.83
C ARG A 14 3.27 -9.21 0.70
N ILE A 15 4.57 -9.22 0.89
CA ILE A 15 5.51 -9.80 -0.06
C ILE A 15 5.64 -11.29 0.28
N PRO A 16 5.40 -12.21 -0.67
CA PRO A 16 5.49 -13.64 -0.41
C PRO A 16 6.95 -14.05 -0.17
N SER A 17 7.19 -15.06 0.67
CA SER A 17 8.55 -15.54 0.98
C SER A 17 9.35 -15.99 -0.24
N VAL A 18 8.67 -16.44 -1.30
CA VAL A 18 9.28 -16.81 -2.58
C VAL A 18 9.84 -15.63 -3.38
N ALA A 19 9.52 -14.39 -3.00
CA ALA A 19 10.05 -13.19 -3.65
C ALA A 19 11.55 -12.98 -3.35
N GLY A 20 12.13 -13.74 -2.42
CA GLY A 20 13.58 -13.78 -2.22
C GLY A 20 14.17 -12.55 -1.53
N LEU A 21 13.38 -11.80 -0.76
CA LEU A 21 13.92 -10.83 0.20
C LEU A 21 14.82 -11.58 1.18
N LYS A 22 16.09 -11.16 1.28
CA LYS A 22 17.10 -11.84 2.11
C LYS A 22 16.95 -11.39 3.57
N GLU A 23 17.50 -12.18 4.49
CA GLU A 23 17.71 -11.72 5.87
C GLU A 23 18.55 -10.43 5.85
N GLY A 24 17.95 -9.32 6.27
CA GLY A 24 18.55 -7.98 6.27
C GLY A 24 17.95 -6.99 5.26
N ASP A 25 17.33 -7.48 4.19
CA ASP A 25 16.57 -6.65 3.25
C ASP A 25 15.16 -6.45 3.81
N SER A 26 14.98 -5.49 4.72
CA SER A 26 13.64 -5.16 5.20
C SER A 26 12.93 -4.28 4.17
N LEU A 27 11.66 -4.59 3.89
CA LEU A 27 10.81 -3.73 3.07
C LEU A 27 10.79 -2.31 3.65
N GLU A 28 10.83 -2.21 4.97
CA GLU A 28 10.93 -0.96 5.72
C GLU A 28 12.17 -0.16 5.33
N MET A 29 13.37 -0.77 5.28
CA MET A 29 14.60 -0.08 4.87
C MET A 29 14.50 0.46 3.44
N ILE A 30 13.96 -0.34 2.52
CA ILE A 30 13.78 0.08 1.13
C ILE A 30 12.81 1.26 1.05
N LEU A 31 11.70 1.21 1.79
CA LEU A 31 10.72 2.29 1.82
C LEU A 31 11.28 3.55 2.46
N ASP A 32 12.03 3.44 3.56
CA ASP A 32 12.65 4.58 4.25
C ASP A 32 13.59 5.33 3.30
N GLU A 33 14.42 4.62 2.53
CA GLU A 33 15.31 5.21 1.53
C GLU A 33 14.54 5.80 0.33
N CYS A 34 13.58 5.05 -0.24
CA CYS A 34 12.87 5.49 -1.45
C CYS A 34 11.93 6.68 -1.19
N LEU A 35 11.46 6.82 0.05
CA LEU A 35 10.47 7.82 0.45
C LEU A 35 11.09 8.99 1.21
N GLU A 36 12.43 9.09 1.26
CA GLU A 36 13.11 10.22 1.86
C GLU A 36 12.59 11.55 1.26
N GLY A 37 12.13 12.45 2.13
CA GLY A 37 11.58 13.75 1.74
C GLY A 37 10.07 13.77 1.44
N TYR A 38 9.35 12.66 1.61
CA TYR A 38 7.89 12.62 1.51
C TYR A 38 7.23 12.39 2.89
N ASP A 39 6.03 12.96 3.10
CA ASP A 39 5.32 12.96 4.40
C ASP A 39 3.90 12.38 4.30
N PHE A 40 3.68 11.44 3.38
CA PHE A 40 2.39 10.74 3.28
C PHE A 40 2.39 9.44 4.10
N PRO A 41 1.23 9.00 4.60
CA PRO A 41 1.12 7.75 5.35
C PRO A 41 1.44 6.53 4.47
N VAL A 42 2.16 5.57 5.06
CA VAL A 42 2.51 4.29 4.45
C VAL A 42 1.95 3.14 5.30
N VAL A 43 1.21 2.23 4.68
CA VAL A 43 0.71 1.01 5.32
C VAL A 43 1.26 -0.20 4.58
N THR A 44 2.05 -1.02 5.28
CA THR A 44 2.62 -2.26 4.73
C THR A 44 1.86 -3.49 5.22
N GLY A 45 2.08 -4.62 4.56
CA GLY A 45 1.52 -5.90 4.98
C GLY A 45 0.02 -6.06 4.73
N VAL A 46 -0.53 -5.30 3.79
CA VAL A 46 -1.94 -5.40 3.39
C VAL A 46 -2.20 -6.74 2.70
N ASP A 47 -3.41 -7.30 2.83
CA ASP A 47 -3.90 -8.48 2.09
C ASP A 47 -4.09 -8.19 0.59
N LEU A 48 -3.01 -7.76 -0.07
CA LEU A 48 -2.92 -7.39 -1.47
C LEU A 48 -1.73 -8.11 -2.10
N GLY A 49 -1.88 -8.56 -3.34
CA GLY A 49 -0.84 -9.25 -4.09
C GLY A 49 -0.95 -10.77 -4.01
N HIS A 50 0.20 -11.45 -3.87
CA HIS A 50 0.32 -12.90 -4.09
C HIS A 50 0.39 -13.71 -2.79
N THR A 51 -0.33 -13.27 -1.75
CA THR A 51 -0.44 -13.96 -0.45
C THR A 51 -1.90 -14.24 -0.11
N ASN A 52 -2.21 -15.30 0.63
CA ASN A 52 -3.58 -15.59 1.06
C ASN A 52 -3.86 -15.09 2.49
N PRO A 53 -5.06 -14.54 2.78
CA PRO A 53 -6.12 -14.17 1.82
C PRO A 53 -5.74 -12.96 0.95
N ILE A 54 -6.46 -12.78 -0.16
CA ILE A 54 -6.34 -11.62 -1.07
C ILE A 54 -7.66 -10.84 -1.02
N ALA A 55 -7.59 -9.57 -0.63
CA ALA A 55 -8.73 -8.66 -0.67
C ALA A 55 -9.05 -8.24 -2.11
N THR A 56 -10.33 -8.13 -2.44
CA THR A 56 -10.79 -7.49 -3.69
C THR A 56 -10.93 -5.99 -3.45
N ILE A 57 -10.17 -5.19 -4.19
CA ILE A 57 -10.17 -3.72 -4.06
C ILE A 57 -10.62 -3.09 -5.39
N PRO A 58 -11.63 -2.20 -5.39
CA PRO A 58 -11.98 -1.42 -6.57
C PRO A 58 -10.88 -0.40 -6.88
N VAL A 59 -10.50 -0.31 -8.15
CA VAL A 59 -9.47 0.62 -8.64
C VAL A 59 -10.15 1.78 -9.37
N GLY A 60 -9.67 3.00 -9.15
CA GLY A 60 -10.18 4.21 -9.80
C GLY A 60 -11.36 4.88 -9.08
N VAL A 61 -11.61 4.51 -7.83
CA VAL A 61 -12.64 5.13 -6.97
C VAL A 61 -12.02 5.92 -5.83
N GLY A 62 -12.72 6.95 -5.37
CA GLY A 62 -12.34 7.71 -4.18
C GLY A 62 -12.30 6.84 -2.91
N ALA A 63 -11.20 6.95 -2.16
CA ALA A 63 -11.00 6.23 -0.89
C ALA A 63 -10.26 7.08 0.14
N ARG A 64 -10.39 6.73 1.42
CA ARG A 64 -9.65 7.31 2.55
C ARG A 64 -8.87 6.21 3.26
N LEU A 65 -7.57 6.44 3.47
CA LEU A 65 -6.71 5.62 4.32
C LEU A 65 -6.47 6.33 5.65
N ASP A 66 -6.67 5.63 6.76
CA ASP A 66 -6.30 6.04 8.11
C ASP A 66 -5.27 5.03 8.65
N ALA A 67 -3.98 5.42 8.60
CA ALA A 67 -2.87 4.52 8.95
C ALA A 67 -2.81 4.20 10.45
N ASP A 68 -3.20 5.16 11.30
CA ASP A 68 -3.26 4.97 12.76
C ASP A 68 -4.31 3.92 13.14
N LYS A 69 -5.48 3.96 12.47
CA LYS A 69 -6.56 2.99 12.66
C LYS A 69 -6.43 1.72 11.81
N ARG A 70 -5.50 1.71 10.84
CA ARG A 70 -5.35 0.65 9.83
C ARG A 70 -6.65 0.40 9.06
N GLU A 71 -7.29 1.47 8.62
CA GLU A 71 -8.61 1.42 7.97
C GLU A 71 -8.56 2.02 6.55
N LEU A 72 -9.12 1.31 5.58
CA LEU A 72 -9.37 1.81 4.23
C LEU A 72 -10.89 1.90 4.00
N VAL A 73 -11.39 3.09 3.69
CA VAL A 73 -12.82 3.35 3.43
C VAL A 73 -13.00 3.80 1.99
N TYR A 74 -13.93 3.18 1.26
CA TYR A 74 -14.31 3.62 -0.09
C TYR A 74 -15.43 4.65 0.02
N ASN A 75 -15.24 5.81 -0.61
CA ASN A 75 -16.20 6.92 -0.60
C ASN A 75 -17.09 6.93 -1.84
N GLU A 76 -16.84 6.03 -2.78
CA GLU A 76 -17.51 5.92 -4.08
C GLU A 76 -17.82 4.45 -4.39
N SER A 77 -18.81 4.21 -5.25
CA SER A 77 -19.16 2.85 -5.68
C SER A 77 -18.09 2.27 -6.61
N GLY A 78 -17.59 1.08 -6.28
CA GLY A 78 -16.69 0.29 -7.14
C GLY A 78 -17.37 -0.43 -8.29
N VAL A 79 -18.69 -0.34 -8.40
CA VAL A 79 -19.50 -0.98 -9.45
C VAL A 79 -20.52 0.00 -10.02
N HIS A 80 -20.80 -0.14 -11.32
CA HIS A 80 -21.86 0.59 -12.02
C HIS A 80 -22.92 -0.40 -12.49
N ASN A 81 -24.19 -0.01 -12.40
CA ASN A 81 -25.33 -0.79 -12.91
C ASN A 81 -25.79 -0.26 -14.27
#